data_AF-A0A2D4JNK8-F1
#
_entry.id   AF-A0A2D4JNK8-F1
#
_cell.length_a   1.000
_cell.length_b   1.000
_cell.length_c   1.000
_cell.angle_alpha   90.00
_cell.angle_beta   90.00
_cell.angle_gamma   90.00
#
_symmetry.space_group_name_H-M   'P 1'
#
loop_
_entity.id
_entity.type
_entity.pdbx_description
1 polymer ?
#
loop_
_entity_poly.entity_id
_entity_poly.type
_entity_poly.pdbx_seq_one_letter_code
_entity_poly.pdbx_strand_id
1 'polypeptide(L)'
;ELACPYSTLVSGEIKDRLKKKEDCLKVLLFLSTELQALQILQFKQCKGSHLAKNDEVHQEIQMICDVLGVPKSSASSDFYSLPVSLNNIESKLKDVLSKVPKAYMEKPLLKTPLNTKQMVTSFF
;
A
#
# COMPACT_ATOMS: atom_id res chain seq x y z
N GLU A 1 16.90 -4.36 -30.65
CA GLU A 1 15.58 -3.80 -31.02
C GLU A 1 14.57 -4.19 -29.95
N LEU A 2 13.59 -3.33 -29.66
CA LEU A 2 12.39 -3.76 -28.93
C LEU A 2 11.75 -4.92 -29.73
N ALA A 3 11.11 -5.89 -29.07
CA ALA A 3 10.54 -7.08 -29.71
C ALA A 3 9.28 -6.76 -30.55
N CYS A 4 9.41 -5.81 -31.49
CA CYS A 4 8.36 -5.30 -32.33
C CYS A 4 7.88 -6.42 -33.27
N PRO A 5 6.58 -6.78 -33.25
CA PRO A 5 6.07 -7.88 -34.06
C PRO A 5 5.94 -7.53 -35.55
N TYR A 6 6.06 -6.25 -35.90
CA TYR A 6 5.92 -5.77 -37.27
C TYR A 6 7.26 -5.78 -37.99
N SER A 7 7.52 -6.82 -38.76
CA SER A 7 8.75 -6.96 -39.56
C SER A 7 9.02 -5.76 -40.48
N THR A 8 7.97 -5.11 -41.00
CA THR A 8 8.09 -3.90 -41.84
C THR A 8 8.68 -2.69 -41.11
N LEU A 9 8.66 -2.69 -39.77
CA LEU A 9 9.24 -1.63 -38.94
C LEU A 9 10.66 -1.92 -38.47
N VAL A 10 11.07 -3.19 -38.46
CA VAL A 10 12.39 -3.64 -37.98
C VAL A 10 13.33 -4.12 -39.09
N SER A 11 12.80 -4.37 -40.30
CA SER A 11 13.56 -4.85 -41.46
C SER A 11 13.60 -3.83 -42.61
N GLY A 12 14.61 -3.93 -43.49
CA GLY A 12 14.77 -3.06 -44.67
C GLY A 12 15.39 -1.68 -44.37
N GLU A 13 15.47 -0.81 -45.38
CA GLU A 13 16.04 0.54 -45.26
C GLU A 13 15.18 1.46 -44.39
N ILE A 14 15.79 2.15 -43.43
CA ILE A 14 15.11 3.02 -42.46
C ILE A 14 14.25 4.09 -43.14
N LYS A 15 14.70 4.63 -44.28
CA LYS A 15 14.00 5.69 -45.03
C LYS A 15 12.69 5.22 -45.68
N ASP A 16 12.52 3.91 -45.86
CA ASP A 16 11.34 3.34 -46.50
C ASP A 16 10.29 2.87 -45.49
N ARG A 17 10.69 2.62 -44.23
CA ARG A 17 9.84 2.01 -43.19
C ARG A 17 8.62 2.84 -42.78
N LEU A 18 8.64 4.15 -42.97
CA LEU A 18 7.56 5.07 -42.55
C LEU A 18 6.96 5.87 -43.73
N LYS A 19 7.17 5.41 -44.96
CA LYS A 19 6.59 6.07 -46.14
C LYS A 19 5.08 5.88 -46.23
N LYS A 20 4.57 4.74 -45.75
CA LYS A 20 3.13 4.43 -45.77
C LYS A 20 2.48 4.86 -44.45
N LYS A 21 1.30 5.47 -44.57
CA LYS A 21 0.48 5.85 -43.41
C LYS A 21 0.21 4.67 -42.48
N GLU A 22 0.00 3.49 -43.03
CA GLU A 22 -0.22 2.23 -42.29
C GLU A 22 0.97 1.88 -41.39
N ASP A 23 2.20 2.06 -41.88
CA ASP A 23 3.40 1.73 -41.10
C ASP A 23 3.63 2.76 -39.99
N CYS A 24 3.33 4.04 -40.23
CA CYS A 24 3.30 5.05 -39.16
C CYS A 24 2.29 4.69 -38.06
N LEU A 25 1.10 4.20 -38.43
CA LEU A 25 0.09 3.76 -37.47
C LEU A 25 0.54 2.51 -36.69
N LYS A 26 1.23 1.56 -37.33
CA LYS A 26 1.81 0.39 -36.64
C LYS A 26 2.86 0.81 -35.59
N VAL A 27 3.70 1.81 -35.90
CA VAL A 27 4.65 2.36 -34.91
C VAL A 27 3.91 2.97 -33.74
N LEU A 28 2.93 3.85 -34.00
CA LEU A 28 2.15 4.49 -32.95
C LEU A 28 1.44 3.46 -32.07
N LEU A 29 0.85 2.43 -32.68
CA LEU A 29 0.19 1.34 -31.96
C LEU A 29 1.19 0.59 -31.07
N PHE A 30 2.33 0.18 -31.63
CA PHE A 30 3.36 -0.55 -30.88
C PHE A 30 3.91 0.26 -29.71
N LEU A 31 4.26 1.53 -29.93
CA LEU A 31 4.77 2.40 -28.86
C LEU A 31 3.70 2.63 -27.78
N SER A 32 2.43 2.75 -28.17
CA SER A 32 1.33 2.87 -27.21
C SER A 32 1.21 1.62 -26.35
N THR A 33 1.34 0.42 -26.93
CA THR A 33 1.29 -0.82 -26.16
C THR A 33 2.48 -0.99 -25.22
N GLU A 34 3.69 -0.60 -25.64
CA GLU A 34 4.89 -0.63 -24.77
C GLU A 34 4.74 0.35 -23.60
N LEU A 35 4.25 1.56 -23.86
CA LEU A 35 3.96 2.55 -22.82
C LEU A 35 2.91 2.02 -21.83
N GLN A 36 1.82 1.45 -22.34
CA GLN A 36 0.77 0.86 -21.51
C GLN A 36 1.31 -0.31 -20.67
N ALA A 37 2.14 -1.20 -21.25
CA ALA A 37 2.77 -2.29 -20.52
C ALA A 37 3.65 -1.77 -19.38
N LEU A 38 4.45 -0.73 -19.64
CA LEU A 38 5.28 -0.08 -18.62
C LEU A 38 4.44 0.56 -17.51
N GLN A 39 3.36 1.26 -17.86
CA GLN A 39 2.42 1.84 -16.90
C GLN A 39 1.76 0.76 -16.03
N ILE A 40 1.36 -0.37 -16.62
CA ILE A 40 0.82 -1.52 -15.87
C ILE A 40 1.86 -2.08 -14.91
N LEU A 41 3.12 -2.21 -15.33
CA LEU A 41 4.21 -2.67 -14.46
C LEU A 41 4.46 -1.70 -13.31
N GLN A 42 4.52 -0.39 -13.57
CA GLN A 42 4.63 0.64 -12.53
C GLN A 42 3.44 0.60 -11.57
N PHE A 43 2.22 0.46 -12.08
CA PHE A 43 1.03 0.38 -11.23
C PHE A 43 0.99 -0.90 -10.39
N LYS A 44 1.45 -2.04 -10.94
CA LYS A 44 1.65 -3.28 -10.18
C LYS A 44 2.72 -3.12 -9.10
N GLN A 45 3.81 -2.41 -9.38
CA GLN A 45 4.82 -2.05 -8.39
C GLN A 45 4.27 -1.10 -7.33
N CYS A 46 3.40 -0.15 -7.67
CA CYS A 46 2.69 0.70 -6.70
C CYS A 46 1.76 -0.11 -5.80
N LYS A 47 1.10 -1.16 -6.30
CA LYS A 47 0.38 -2.12 -5.43
C LYS A 47 1.34 -2.89 -4.51
N GLY A 48 2.54 -3.19 -4.97
CA GLY A 48 3.65 -3.65 -4.11
C GLY A 48 4.09 -2.59 -3.09
N SER A 49 4.10 -1.30 -3.44
CA SER A 49 4.41 -0.19 -2.52
C SER A 49 3.31 0.07 -1.47
N HIS A 50 2.09 -0.41 -1.71
CA HIS A 50 1.07 -0.43 -0.67
C HIS A 50 1.52 -1.35 0.49
N LEU A 51 2.30 -2.40 0.23
CA LEU A 51 2.94 -3.19 1.29
C LEU A 51 3.99 -2.37 2.06
N ALA A 52 4.68 -1.42 1.42
CA ALA A 52 5.59 -0.49 2.09
C ALA A 52 4.88 0.55 2.96
N LYS A 53 3.65 0.97 2.61
CA LYS A 53 2.80 1.77 3.53
C LYS A 53 2.25 0.92 4.69
N ASN A 54 1.98 -0.36 4.45
CA ASN A 54 1.63 -1.28 5.53
C ASN A 54 2.80 -1.45 6.50
N ASP A 55 4.04 -1.45 6.01
CA ASP A 55 5.25 -1.48 6.84
C ASP A 55 5.31 -0.28 7.81
N GLU A 56 4.95 0.93 7.37
CA GLU A 56 4.91 2.11 8.26
C GLU A 56 3.87 1.96 9.38
N VAL A 57 2.64 1.51 9.06
CA VAL A 57 1.59 1.24 10.06
C VAL A 57 1.99 0.11 11.01
N HIS A 58 2.61 -0.95 10.50
CA HIS A 58 3.12 -2.05 11.30
C HIS A 58 4.25 -1.58 12.23
N GLN A 59 5.13 -0.70 11.76
CA GLN A 59 6.20 -0.11 12.57
C GLN A 59 5.63 0.81 13.67
N GLU A 60 4.63 1.64 13.38
CA GLU A 60 3.98 2.47 14.41
C GLU A 60 3.34 1.63 15.51
N ILE A 61 2.59 0.59 15.13
CA ILE A 61 1.96 -0.32 16.08
C ILE A 61 3.01 -1.09 16.88
N GLN A 62 4.14 -1.44 16.24
CA GLN A 62 5.25 -2.07 16.93
C GLN A 62 5.90 -1.13 17.95
N MET A 63 6.06 0.15 17.63
CA MET A 63 6.54 1.16 18.59
C MET A 63 5.59 1.30 19.78
N ILE A 64 4.27 1.28 19.56
CA ILE A 64 3.27 1.31 20.64
C ILE A 64 3.40 0.06 21.52
N CYS A 65 3.53 -1.13 20.93
CA CYS A 65 3.75 -2.37 21.67
C CYS A 65 5.03 -2.30 22.53
N ASP A 66 6.10 -1.72 22.01
CA ASP A 66 7.39 -1.60 22.72
C ASP A 66 7.27 -0.66 23.92
N VAL A 67 6.62 0.49 23.76
CA VAL A 67 6.36 1.45 24.85
C VAL A 67 5.47 0.84 25.92
N LEU A 68 4.43 0.10 25.53
CA LEU A 68 3.49 -0.54 26.46
C LEU A 68 4.01 -1.86 27.04
N GLY A 69 5.17 -2.36 26.59
CA GLY A 69 5.71 -3.67 26.98
C GLY A 69 4.76 -4.82 26.66
N VAL A 70 4.11 -4.78 25.50
CA VAL A 70 3.26 -5.86 24.97
C VAL A 70 4.17 -6.84 24.21
N PRO A 71 4.08 -8.16 24.46
CA PRO A 71 4.89 -9.15 23.75
C PRO A 71 4.72 -9.06 22.23
N LYS A 72 5.83 -9.03 21.51
CA LYS A 72 5.84 -9.03 20.04
C LYS A 72 5.23 -10.34 19.55
N SER A 73 4.19 -10.27 18.73
CA SER A 73 3.72 -11.44 17.98
C SER A 73 4.84 -11.84 17.02
N SER A 74 5.32 -13.08 17.08
CA SER A 74 6.45 -13.57 16.30
C SER A 74 6.21 -13.68 14.79
N ALA A 75 5.05 -13.24 14.29
CA ALA A 75 4.69 -13.22 12.88
C ALA A 75 4.79 -11.78 12.34
N SER A 76 6.02 -11.34 12.07
CA SER A 76 6.39 -9.97 11.68
C SER A 76 5.95 -9.54 10.27
N SER A 77 4.86 -10.06 9.73
CA SER A 77 4.38 -9.65 8.39
C SER A 77 2.93 -9.97 8.08
N ASP A 78 2.21 -10.67 8.95
CA ASP A 78 0.89 -11.16 8.59
C ASP A 78 -0.17 -10.13 8.98
N PHE A 79 -0.77 -9.50 7.97
CA PHE A 79 -1.90 -8.56 8.09
C PHE A 79 -3.03 -9.12 8.99
N TYR A 80 -3.19 -10.44 9.03
CA TYR A 80 -4.17 -11.14 9.88
C TYR A 80 -3.85 -11.13 11.39
N SER A 81 -2.63 -10.76 11.78
CA SER A 81 -2.21 -10.65 13.19
C SER A 81 -2.46 -9.25 13.80
N LEU A 82 -2.85 -8.28 12.97
CA LEU A 82 -3.13 -6.91 13.37
C LEU A 82 -4.29 -6.79 14.38
N PRO A 83 -5.45 -7.46 14.19
CA PRO A 83 -6.55 -7.37 15.15
C PRO A 83 -6.18 -7.93 16.53
N VAL A 84 -5.37 -8.99 16.55
CA VAL A 84 -4.88 -9.61 17.80
C VAL A 84 -3.96 -8.64 18.54
N SER A 85 -3.06 -7.97 17.82
CA SER A 85 -2.12 -7.00 18.39
C SER A 85 -2.87 -5.78 18.95
N LEU A 86 -3.88 -5.26 18.25
CA LEU A 86 -4.71 -4.15 18.72
C LEU A 86 -5.52 -4.51 19.97
N ASN A 87 -6.07 -5.72 20.06
CA ASN A 87 -6.75 -6.19 21.27
C ASN A 87 -5.80 -6.30 22.46
N ASN A 88 -4.57 -6.76 22.24
CA ASN A 88 -3.55 -6.82 23.29
C ASN A 88 -3.14 -5.43 23.78
N ILE A 89 -2.99 -4.46 22.86
CA ILE A 89 -2.76 -3.06 23.19
C ILE A 89 -3.91 -2.50 24.01
N GLU A 90 -5.17 -2.71 23.59
CA GLU A 90 -6.35 -2.23 24.31
C GLU A 90 -6.41 -2.79 25.74
N SER A 91 -6.17 -4.10 25.90
CA SER A 91 -6.13 -4.76 27.21
C SER A 91 -5.04 -4.17 28.11
N LYS A 92 -3.82 -3.99 27.58
CA LYS A 92 -2.72 -3.41 28.35
C LYS A 92 -2.97 -1.95 28.73
N LEU A 93 -3.58 -1.18 27.82
CA LEU A 93 -3.96 0.20 28.11
C LEU A 93 -4.97 0.28 29.26
N LYS A 94 -5.99 -0.59 29.27
CA LYS A 94 -6.97 -0.66 30.36
C LYS A 94 -6.32 -1.03 31.68
N ASP A 95 -5.39 -2.00 31.69
CA ASP A 95 -4.62 -2.37 32.89
C ASP A 95 -3.80 -1.19 33.42
N VAL A 96 -3.04 -0.50 32.56
CA VAL A 96 -2.23 0.66 32.96
C VAL A 96 -3.12 1.79 33.49
N LEU A 97 -4.23 2.10 32.80
CA LEU A 97 -5.19 3.12 33.23
C LEU A 97 -5.84 2.79 34.57
N SER A 98 -6.09 1.50 34.86
CA SER A 98 -6.66 1.08 36.14
C SER A 98 -5.75 1.38 37.34
N LYS A 99 -4.43 1.50 37.11
CA LYS A 99 -3.42 1.78 38.13
C LYS A 99 -3.18 3.29 38.33
N VAL A 100 -3.70 4.14 37.44
CA VAL A 100 -3.59 5.59 37.56
C VAL A 100 -4.65 6.12 38.53
N PRO A 101 -4.29 6.98 39.50
CA PRO A 101 -5.26 7.59 40.40
C PRO A 101 -6.30 8.42 39.62
N LYS A 102 -7.58 8.22 39.93
CA LYS A 102 -8.71 8.90 39.27
C LYS A 102 -8.67 10.43 39.37
N ALA A 103 -7.87 10.97 40.31
CA ALA A 103 -7.65 12.41 40.47
C ALA A 103 -6.94 13.06 39.26
N TYR A 104 -6.19 12.29 38.48
CA TYR A 104 -5.49 12.77 37.27
C TYR A 104 -6.25 12.47 35.97
N MET A 105 -7.37 11.74 36.06
CA MET A 105 -8.17 11.33 34.91
C MET A 105 -9.33 12.30 34.72
N GLU A 106 -9.12 13.34 33.91
CA GLU A 106 -10.21 14.19 33.44
C GLU A 106 -11.24 13.36 32.64
N LYS A 107 -12.45 13.90 32.46
CA LYS A 107 -13.50 13.19 31.73
C LYS A 107 -13.02 12.81 30.32
N PRO A 108 -13.30 11.58 29.85
CA PRO A 108 -12.94 11.17 28.50
C PRO A 108 -13.46 12.17 27.46
N LEU A 109 -12.57 12.57 26.54
CA LEU A 109 -12.93 13.44 25.40
C LEU A 109 -14.01 12.80 24.53
N LEU A 110 -13.95 11.47 24.40
CA LEU A 110 -14.95 10.66 23.71
C LEU A 110 -15.80 9.89 24.71
N LYS A 111 -17.11 10.15 24.70
CA LYS A 111 -18.09 9.51 25.61
C LYS A 111 -18.72 8.26 25.03
N THR A 112 -18.60 8.07 23.72
CA THR A 112 -19.17 6.95 22.98
C THR A 112 -18.07 6.26 22.19
N PRO A 113 -18.09 4.92 22.12
CA PRO A 113 -17.18 4.19 21.25
C PRO A 113 -17.42 4.60 19.79
N LEU A 114 -16.35 4.67 19.02
CA LEU A 114 -16.43 4.94 17.58
C LEU A 114 -17.13 3.78 16.89
N ASN A 115 -18.11 4.07 16.04
CA ASN A 115 -18.78 3.02 15.27
C ASN A 115 -17.97 2.65 14.01
N THR A 116 -18.26 1.50 13.41
CA THR A 116 -17.56 1.00 12.22
C THR A 116 -17.58 1.97 11.03
N LYS A 117 -18.64 2.77 10.85
CA LYS A 117 -18.69 3.80 9.79
C LYS A 117 -17.71 4.95 10.08
N GLN A 118 -17.65 5.41 11.32
CA GLN A 118 -16.72 6.46 11.76
C GLN A 118 -15.26 6.01 11.69
N MET A 119 -15.00 4.73 12.01
CA MET A 119 -13.66 4.15 11.86
C MET A 119 -13.23 4.11 10.39
N VAL A 120 -14.09 3.64 9.47
CA VAL A 120 -13.73 3.50 8.04
C VAL A 120 -13.51 4.84 7.32
N THR A 121 -14.21 5.91 7.74
CA THR A 121 -14.10 7.23 7.09
C THR A 121 -12.85 8.00 7.52
N SER A 122 -12.13 7.53 8.55
CA SER A 122 -10.90 8.18 9.04
C SER A 122 -9.62 7.60 8.41
N PHE A 123 -9.74 6.54 7.60
CA PHE A 123 -8.62 5.83 6.97
C PHE A 123 -8.62 5.90 5.42
N PHE A 124 -9.52 6.69 4.82
CA PHE A 124 -9.56 7.06 3.40
C PHE A 124 -9.50 8.57 3.25
#